data_AF-A0AAV4N5S0-F1
#
_entry.id   AF-A0AAV4N5S0-F1
#
_cell.length_a   1.000
_cell.length_b   1.000
_cell.length_c   1.000
_cell.angle_alpha   90.00
_cell.angle_beta   90.00
_cell.angle_gamma   90.00
#
_symmetry.space_group_name_H-M   'P 1'
#
loop_
_entity.id
_entity.type
_entity.pdbx_description
1 polymer ?
#
loop_
_entity_poly.entity_id
_entity_poly.type
_entity_poly.pdbx_seq_one_letter_code
_entity_poly.pdbx_strand_id
1 'polypeptide(L)'
;MNNSKKTITIPRLELMAATIGARLFSSVTEALKLPNVKAYFWTDSSTVLTWITSREQWSVFVTNRISEIRKLTTSEDWFHISTDQNLSDILSRGCVPKQLQKHKWWQGPAWLKNSKEQWPKSAVNINMKEVETEKRKSVISANNTELESISLQLAKRFSRVRENLKKISKKVSGFLRSSVTKREDKINVGDIVLIGTDDKKKVALAARESAGTLSRKRWNHQTCETAN
;
A
#
# COMPACT_ATOMS: atom_id res chain seq x y z
N MET A 1 -10.55 28.42 -5.96
CA MET A 1 -10.16 26.99 -5.90
C MET A 1 -10.73 26.30 -7.13
N ASN A 2 -9.96 26.14 -8.20
CA ASN A 2 -10.37 25.33 -9.35
C ASN A 2 -9.98 23.88 -9.07
N ASN A 3 -10.94 23.09 -8.59
CA ASN A 3 -10.79 21.65 -8.50
C ASN A 3 -11.10 21.07 -9.89
N SER A 4 -10.18 21.23 -10.85
CA SER A 4 -10.28 20.49 -12.10
C SER A 4 -10.10 19.01 -11.75
N LYS A 5 -11.20 18.25 -11.81
CA LYS A 5 -11.11 16.78 -11.79
C LYS A 5 -10.15 16.42 -12.92
N LYS A 6 -8.95 15.93 -12.56
CA LYS A 6 -7.99 15.44 -13.55
C LYS A 6 -8.66 14.28 -14.29
N THR A 7 -9.13 14.55 -15.49
CA THR A 7 -9.77 13.56 -16.35
C THR A 7 -8.77 12.44 -16.62
N ILE A 8 -9.17 11.19 -16.40
CA ILE A 8 -8.35 10.04 -16.76
C ILE A 8 -8.35 9.95 -18.28
N THR A 9 -7.15 9.92 -18.88
CA THR A 9 -6.98 9.78 -20.33
C THR A 9 -7.15 8.32 -20.74
N ILE A 10 -7.46 8.06 -22.01
CA ILE A 10 -7.59 6.71 -22.56
C ILE A 10 -6.31 5.87 -22.30
N PRO A 11 -5.08 6.37 -22.56
CA PRO A 11 -3.87 5.62 -22.25
C PRO A 11 -3.71 5.25 -20.77
N ARG A 12 -4.19 6.11 -19.85
CA ARG A 12 -4.18 5.79 -18.42
C ARG A 12 -5.19 4.70 -18.08
N LEU A 13 -6.35 4.66 -18.73
CA LEU A 13 -7.33 3.56 -18.59
C LEU A 13 -6.74 2.24 -19.10
N GLU A 14 -6.11 2.27 -20.27
CA GLU A 14 -5.44 1.11 -20.86
C GLU A 14 -4.30 0.59 -19.96
N LEU A 15 -3.48 1.50 -19.41
CA LEU A 15 -2.43 1.13 -18.45
C LEU A 15 -3.00 0.51 -17.17
N MET A 16 -4.16 0.99 -16.70
CA MET A 16 -4.84 0.37 -15.56
C MET A 16 -5.36 -1.02 -15.91
N ALA A 17 -5.90 -1.23 -17.10
CA ALA A 17 -6.32 -2.55 -17.57
C ALA A 17 -5.13 -3.52 -17.58
N ALA A 18 -3.97 -3.09 -18.09
CA ALA A 18 -2.72 -3.87 -18.03
C ALA A 18 -2.30 -4.18 -16.58
N THR A 19 -2.41 -3.21 -15.68
CA THR A 19 -2.09 -3.40 -14.25
C THR A 19 -3.02 -4.43 -13.60
N ILE A 20 -4.33 -4.37 -13.90
CA ILE A 20 -5.31 -5.34 -13.40
C ILE A 20 -5.02 -6.74 -13.95
N GLY A 21 -4.67 -6.85 -15.24
CA GLY A 21 -4.28 -8.11 -15.86
C GLY A 21 -3.06 -8.76 -15.18
N ALA A 22 -2.03 -7.96 -14.87
CA ALA A 22 -0.85 -8.43 -14.16
C ALA A 22 -1.17 -8.93 -12.73
N ARG A 23 -2.04 -8.22 -12.01
CA ARG A 23 -2.52 -8.66 -10.68
C ARG A 23 -3.32 -9.95 -10.77
N LEU A 24 -4.25 -10.04 -11.72
CA LEU A 24 -5.07 -11.23 -11.92
C LEU A 24 -4.20 -12.45 -12.20
N PHE A 25 -3.21 -12.31 -13.09
CA PHE A 25 -2.25 -13.36 -13.37
C PHE A 25 -1.56 -13.82 -12.07
N SER A 26 -0.98 -12.89 -11.31
CA SER A 26 -0.30 -13.21 -10.04
C SER A 26 -1.22 -13.91 -9.05
N SER A 27 -2.47 -13.45 -8.89
CA SER A 27 -3.42 -14.07 -7.97
C SER A 27 -3.82 -15.48 -8.40
N VAL A 28 -4.03 -15.70 -9.71
CA VAL A 28 -4.40 -17.01 -10.25
C VAL A 28 -3.25 -18.00 -10.15
N THR A 29 -2.02 -17.60 -10.47
CA THR A 29 -0.86 -18.49 -10.38
C THR A 29 -0.53 -18.87 -8.96
N GLU A 30 -0.69 -17.96 -8.00
CA GLU A 30 -0.56 -18.24 -6.57
C GLU A 30 -1.64 -19.22 -6.10
N ALA A 31 -2.92 -18.92 -6.39
CA ALA A 31 -4.04 -19.76 -5.97
C ALA A 31 -3.97 -21.19 -6.55
N LEU A 32 -3.51 -21.33 -7.80
CA LEU A 32 -3.37 -22.62 -8.47
C LEU A 32 -2.01 -23.29 -8.23
N LYS A 33 -1.11 -22.66 -7.46
CA LYS A 33 0.24 -23.16 -7.17
C LYS A 33 1.05 -23.48 -8.45
N LEU A 34 1.03 -22.54 -9.41
CA LEU A 34 1.73 -22.64 -10.69
C LEU A 34 2.92 -21.67 -10.75
N PRO A 35 4.01 -21.88 -9.98
CA PRO A 35 5.08 -20.90 -9.82
C PRO A 35 5.89 -20.64 -11.10
N ASN A 36 5.89 -21.59 -12.05
CA ASN A 36 6.73 -21.54 -13.25
C ASN A 36 5.91 -21.53 -14.55
N VAL A 37 4.63 -21.13 -14.49
CA VAL A 37 3.84 -21.03 -15.71
C VAL A 37 4.35 -19.88 -16.56
N LYS A 38 4.72 -20.20 -17.80
CA LYS A 38 5.11 -19.19 -18.77
C LYS A 38 3.86 -18.44 -19.22
N ALA A 39 3.90 -17.12 -19.17
CA ALA A 39 2.80 -16.27 -19.57
C ALA A 39 3.28 -15.17 -20.50
N TYR A 40 2.40 -14.74 -21.39
CA TYR A 40 2.64 -13.71 -22.38
C TYR A 40 1.46 -12.75 -22.37
N PHE A 41 1.76 -11.45 -22.36
CA PHE A 41 0.78 -10.39 -22.18
C PHE A 41 0.65 -9.59 -23.46
N TRP A 42 -0.58 -9.40 -23.93
CA TRP A 42 -0.86 -8.72 -25.19
C TRP A 42 -1.70 -7.47 -24.94
N THR A 43 -1.27 -6.36 -25.54
CA THR A 43 -2.02 -5.10 -25.54
C THR A 43 -2.05 -4.53 -26.95
N ASP A 44 -3.16 -3.90 -27.32
CA ASP A 44 -3.31 -3.12 -28.54
C ASP A 44 -2.95 -1.64 -28.38
N SER A 45 -2.59 -1.23 -27.16
CA SER A 45 -2.10 0.11 -26.90
C SER A 45 -0.60 0.16 -27.08
N SER A 46 -0.17 0.71 -28.22
CA SER A 46 1.23 1.02 -28.47
C SER A 46 1.82 1.89 -27.36
N THR A 47 1.03 2.85 -26.85
CA THR A 47 1.44 3.78 -25.78
C THR A 47 1.74 3.03 -24.48
N VAL A 48 0.84 2.12 -24.06
CA VAL A 48 1.05 1.29 -22.88
C VAL A 48 2.26 0.36 -23.05
N LEU A 49 2.39 -0.28 -24.21
CA LEU A 49 3.54 -1.14 -24.49
C LEU A 49 4.86 -0.36 -24.41
N THR A 50 4.92 0.84 -25.00
CA THR A 50 6.11 1.72 -24.92
C THR A 50 6.42 2.09 -23.48
N TRP A 51 5.42 2.43 -22.67
CA TRP A 51 5.60 2.72 -21.25
C TRP A 51 6.15 1.52 -20.47
N ILE A 52 5.62 0.32 -20.69
CA ILE A 52 6.04 -0.92 -20.00
C ILE A 52 7.45 -1.35 -20.41
N THR A 53 7.87 -1.12 -21.65
CA THR A 53 9.17 -1.60 -22.17
C THR A 53 10.29 -0.58 -22.06
N SER A 54 9.97 0.72 -22.03
CA SER A 54 10.98 1.80 -22.01
C SER A 54 11.56 2.07 -20.61
N ARG A 55 12.84 2.45 -20.56
CA ARG A 55 13.53 2.88 -19.32
C ARG A 55 13.39 4.37 -19.01
N GLU A 56 12.58 5.09 -19.78
CA GLU A 56 12.32 6.52 -19.62
C GLU A 56 11.63 6.86 -18.28
N GLN A 57 11.76 8.12 -17.86
CA GLN A 57 11.05 8.63 -16.68
C GLN A 57 9.69 9.18 -17.06
N TRP A 58 8.64 8.56 -16.51
CA TRP A 58 7.26 8.97 -16.74
C TRP A 58 6.71 9.75 -15.55
N SER A 59 5.48 10.24 -15.69
CA SER A 59 4.74 10.84 -14.59
C SER A 59 4.58 9.85 -13.44
N VAL A 60 4.28 10.37 -12.24
CA VAL A 60 4.11 9.52 -11.04
C VAL A 60 3.01 8.48 -11.23
N PHE A 61 1.93 8.83 -11.94
CA PHE A 61 0.83 7.90 -12.18
C PHE A 61 1.30 6.68 -12.99
N VAL A 62 1.96 6.95 -14.11
CA VAL A 62 2.45 5.93 -15.05
C VAL A 62 3.58 5.13 -14.41
N THR A 63 4.55 5.79 -13.77
CA THR A 63 5.68 5.16 -13.09
C THR A 63 5.23 4.15 -12.04
N ASN A 64 4.25 4.51 -11.20
CA ASN A 64 3.77 3.61 -10.15
C ASN A 64 3.12 2.35 -10.74
N ARG A 65 2.41 2.45 -11.88
CA ARG A 65 1.76 1.30 -12.54
C ARG A 65 2.75 0.43 -13.28
N ILE A 66 3.67 1.04 -14.04
CA ILE A 66 4.75 0.28 -14.69
C ILE A 66 5.57 -0.47 -13.63
N SER A 67 5.92 0.17 -12.52
CA SER A 67 6.69 -0.48 -11.45
C SER A 67 5.97 -1.69 -10.86
N GLU A 68 4.65 -1.63 -10.76
CA GLU A 68 3.85 -2.76 -10.30
C GLU A 68 3.77 -3.87 -11.34
N ILE A 69 3.49 -3.53 -12.61
CA ILE A 69 3.48 -4.48 -13.73
C ILE A 69 4.81 -5.23 -13.81
N ARG A 70 5.93 -4.50 -13.75
CA ARG A 70 7.29 -5.06 -13.82
C ARG A 70 7.69 -5.88 -12.59
N LYS A 71 6.99 -5.71 -11.47
CA LYS A 71 7.19 -6.55 -10.28
C LYS A 71 6.45 -7.88 -10.41
N LEU A 72 5.29 -7.87 -11.06
CA LEU A 72 4.41 -9.04 -11.21
C LEU A 72 4.68 -9.84 -12.49
N THR A 73 5.31 -9.21 -13.48
CA THR A 73 5.54 -9.77 -14.83
C THR A 73 6.88 -9.30 -15.39
N THR A 74 7.36 -9.98 -16.43
CA THR A 74 8.59 -9.64 -17.15
C THR A 74 8.27 -8.70 -18.31
N SER A 75 9.00 -7.60 -18.48
CA SER A 75 8.70 -6.59 -19.52
C SER A 75 8.83 -7.17 -20.93
N GLU A 76 9.74 -8.11 -21.12
CA GLU A 76 10.05 -8.80 -22.38
C GLU A 76 8.96 -9.79 -22.82
N ASP A 77 8.01 -10.10 -21.93
CA ASP A 77 6.86 -10.95 -22.21
C ASP A 77 5.59 -10.13 -22.55
N TRP A 78 5.73 -8.80 -22.72
CA TRP A 78 4.66 -7.93 -23.22
C TRP A 78 4.80 -7.69 -24.72
N PHE A 79 3.71 -7.89 -25.46
CA PHE A 79 3.64 -7.79 -26.91
C PHE A 79 2.49 -6.90 -27.37
N HIS A 80 2.63 -6.41 -28.59
CA HIS A 80 1.56 -5.68 -29.28
C HIS A 80 0.71 -6.62 -30.12
N ILE A 81 -0.61 -6.52 -30.00
CA ILE A 81 -1.59 -7.10 -30.93
C ILE A 81 -2.35 -5.98 -31.63
N SER A 82 -2.73 -6.15 -32.89
CA SER A 82 -3.55 -5.14 -33.55
C SER A 82 -4.96 -5.10 -32.95
N THR A 83 -5.58 -3.92 -32.91
CA THR A 83 -6.90 -3.71 -32.29
C THR A 83 -7.98 -4.65 -32.86
N ASP A 84 -7.95 -4.94 -34.16
CA ASP A 84 -8.87 -5.87 -34.83
C ASP A 84 -8.73 -7.33 -34.38
N GLN A 85 -7.55 -7.70 -33.86
CA GLN A 85 -7.28 -9.03 -33.33
C GLN A 85 -7.42 -9.11 -31.81
N ASN A 86 -7.57 -7.97 -31.12
CA ASN A 86 -7.72 -7.92 -29.67
C ASN A 86 -9.16 -8.26 -29.23
N LEU A 87 -9.41 -9.56 -29.00
CA LEU A 87 -10.72 -10.04 -28.55
C LEU A 87 -11.14 -9.51 -27.16
N SER A 88 -10.21 -8.97 -26.37
CA SER A 88 -10.52 -8.32 -25.08
C SER A 88 -11.36 -7.06 -25.27
N ASP A 89 -11.19 -6.36 -26.38
CA ASP A 89 -11.94 -5.13 -26.68
C ASP A 89 -13.44 -5.40 -26.88
N ILE A 90 -13.79 -6.58 -27.42
CA ILE A 90 -15.18 -7.03 -27.55
C ILE A 90 -15.85 -7.16 -26.17
N LEU A 91 -15.09 -7.59 -25.16
CA LEU A 91 -15.58 -7.71 -23.80
C LEU A 91 -15.68 -6.36 -23.10
N SER A 92 -14.69 -5.48 -23.27
CA SER A 92 -14.64 -4.17 -22.61
C SER A 92 -15.70 -3.19 -23.13
N ARG A 93 -16.06 -3.27 -24.42
CA ARG A 93 -17.13 -2.45 -25.05
C ARG A 93 -18.54 -2.97 -24.79
N GLY A 94 -18.65 -4.20 -24.29
CA GLY A 94 -19.91 -4.92 -24.18
C GLY A 94 -20.29 -5.57 -25.52
N CYS A 95 -20.68 -6.85 -25.45
CA CYS A 95 -21.19 -7.59 -26.60
C CYS A 95 -22.41 -8.43 -26.20
N VAL A 96 -23.25 -8.79 -27.17
CA VAL A 96 -24.36 -9.71 -26.89
C VAL A 96 -23.83 -11.14 -26.71
N PRO A 97 -24.39 -11.95 -25.78
CA PRO A 97 -23.88 -13.30 -25.49
C PRO A 97 -23.72 -14.21 -26.72
N LYS A 98 -24.60 -14.06 -27.73
CA LYS A 98 -24.51 -14.80 -29.00
C LYS A 98 -23.27 -14.46 -29.81
N GLN A 99 -22.80 -13.20 -29.79
CA GLN A 99 -21.55 -12.81 -30.44
C GLN A 99 -20.36 -13.44 -29.72
N LEU A 100 -20.41 -13.45 -28.38
CA LEU A 100 -19.33 -14.00 -27.57
C LEU A 100 -19.08 -15.50 -27.82
N GLN A 101 -20.15 -16.29 -28.00
CA GLN A 101 -20.05 -17.70 -28.39
C GLN A 101 -19.44 -17.89 -29.79
N LYS A 102 -19.77 -17.03 -30.76
CA LYS A 102 -19.23 -17.12 -32.12
C LYS A 102 -17.73 -16.86 -32.17
N HIS A 103 -17.24 -15.91 -31.39
CA HIS A 103 -15.83 -15.51 -31.42
C HIS A 103 -14.89 -16.46 -30.65
N LYS A 104 -15.42 -17.41 -29.87
CA LYS A 104 -14.62 -18.33 -29.02
C LYS A 104 -13.50 -17.57 -28.28
N TRP A 105 -13.82 -16.42 -27.71
CA TRP A 105 -12.85 -15.47 -27.15
C TRP A 105 -11.85 -16.10 -26.17
N TRP A 106 -12.26 -17.14 -25.46
CA TRP A 106 -11.43 -17.90 -24.52
C TRP A 106 -10.33 -18.75 -25.18
N GLN A 107 -10.39 -18.98 -26.50
CA GLN A 107 -9.36 -19.70 -27.25
C GLN A 107 -8.22 -18.81 -27.72
N GLY A 108 -8.43 -17.49 -27.74
CA GLY A 108 -7.51 -16.53 -28.35
C GLY A 108 -7.36 -16.69 -29.87
N PRO A 109 -6.53 -15.86 -30.50
CA PRO A 109 -6.20 -15.97 -31.92
C PRO A 109 -5.54 -17.32 -32.26
N ALA A 110 -5.82 -17.86 -33.45
CA ALA A 110 -5.30 -19.17 -33.87
C ALA A 110 -3.76 -19.23 -33.83
N TRP A 111 -3.09 -18.13 -34.20
CA TRP A 111 -1.63 -18.04 -34.21
C TRP A 111 -1.01 -18.11 -32.81
N LEU A 112 -1.76 -17.87 -31.72
CA LEU A 112 -1.23 -17.94 -30.36
C LEU A 112 -0.87 -19.37 -29.96
N LYS A 113 -1.45 -20.36 -30.64
CA LYS A 113 -1.15 -21.80 -30.46
C LYS A 113 0.13 -22.23 -31.18
N ASN A 114 0.62 -21.40 -32.11
CA ASN A 114 1.84 -21.64 -32.83
C ASN A 114 3.07 -21.27 -31.99
N SER A 115 4.25 -21.64 -32.46
CA SER A 115 5.50 -21.26 -31.80
C SER A 115 5.70 -19.73 -31.82
N LYS A 116 6.44 -19.21 -30.84
CA LYS A 116 6.66 -17.76 -30.66
C LYS A 116 7.24 -17.10 -31.90
N GLU A 117 8.03 -17.83 -32.68
CA GLU A 117 8.69 -17.38 -33.90
C GLU A 117 7.69 -17.12 -35.04
N GLN A 118 6.52 -17.77 -34.98
CA GLN A 118 5.44 -17.64 -35.96
C GLN A 118 4.39 -16.60 -35.57
N TRP A 119 4.53 -15.98 -34.39
CA TRP A 119 3.61 -14.93 -33.96
C TRP A 119 3.76 -13.68 -34.83
N PRO A 120 2.67 -12.91 -35.00
CA PRO A 120 2.72 -11.68 -35.79
C PRO A 120 3.75 -10.71 -35.19
N LYS A 121 4.69 -10.29 -36.04
CA LYS A 121 5.60 -9.18 -35.72
C LYS A 121 4.83 -7.89 -35.96
N SER A 122 4.17 -7.38 -34.91
CA SER A 122 3.44 -6.12 -35.01
C SER A 122 4.39 -4.98 -35.36
N ALA A 123 4.17 -4.32 -36.50
CA ALA A 123 4.72 -3.00 -36.77
C ALA A 123 3.98 -1.99 -35.88
N VAL A 124 4.54 -1.70 -34.70
CA VAL A 124 3.91 -0.80 -33.73
C VAL A 124 4.01 0.63 -34.27
N ASN A 125 2.87 1.22 -34.63
CA ASN A 125 2.81 2.65 -34.94
C ASN A 125 2.67 3.42 -33.62
N ILE A 126 3.78 3.96 -33.13
CA ILE A 126 3.83 4.66 -31.85
C ILE A 126 3.43 6.12 -32.06
N ASN A 127 2.33 6.54 -31.45
CA ASN A 127 2.00 7.95 -31.34
C ASN A 127 2.88 8.64 -30.29
N MET A 128 4.06 9.10 -30.73
CA MET A 128 5.04 9.74 -29.83
C MET A 128 4.46 10.94 -29.08
N LYS A 129 3.54 11.71 -29.69
CA LYS A 129 2.90 12.84 -29.01
C LYS A 129 2.11 12.39 -27.79
N GLU A 130 1.41 11.27 -27.90
CA GLU A 130 0.62 10.72 -26.80
C GLU A 130 1.52 10.15 -25.69
N VAL A 131 2.55 9.39 -26.06
CA VAL A 131 3.56 8.85 -25.13
C VAL A 131 4.24 9.97 -24.35
N GLU A 132 4.63 11.05 -25.03
CA GLU A 132 5.36 12.18 -24.43
C GLU A 132 4.51 13.04 -23.49
N THR A 133 3.18 12.96 -23.55
CA THR A 133 2.31 13.68 -22.60
C THR A 133 2.57 13.30 -21.15
N GLU A 134 3.03 12.07 -20.91
CA GLU A 134 3.38 11.55 -19.59
C GLU A 134 4.88 11.52 -19.35
N LYS A 135 5.72 11.97 -20.30
CA LYS A 135 7.17 12.04 -20.07
C LYS A 135 7.45 13.09 -18.99
N ARG A 136 8.22 12.71 -17.97
CA ARG A 136 8.62 13.63 -16.93
C ARG A 136 9.58 14.64 -17.56
N LYS A 137 9.14 15.90 -17.67
CA LYS A 137 10.02 16.99 -18.07
C LYS A 137 11.16 17.06 -17.05
N SER A 138 12.40 16.95 -17.52
CA SER A 138 13.55 17.32 -16.70
C SER A 138 13.39 18.80 -16.36
N VAL A 139 13.55 19.15 -15.08
CA VAL A 139 13.65 20.56 -14.69
C VAL A 139 14.99 21.05 -15.22
N ILE A 140 15.01 21.56 -16.44
CA ILE A 140 16.12 22.40 -16.89
C ILE A 140 15.99 23.69 -16.09
N SER A 141 17.04 24.03 -15.35
CA SER A 141 17.18 25.19 -14.47
C SER A 141 16.45 26.42 -15.04
N ALA A 142 15.34 26.81 -14.40
CA ALA A 142 14.62 28.04 -14.66
C ALA A 142 14.76 28.96 -13.44
N ASN A 143 14.98 30.24 -13.72
CA ASN A 143 15.37 31.32 -12.81
C ASN A 143 14.75 31.27 -11.39
N ASN A 144 15.56 31.64 -10.39
CA ASN A 144 15.36 31.50 -8.92
C ASN A 144 13.94 31.74 -8.36
N THR A 145 13.10 32.52 -9.02
CA THR A 145 11.73 32.85 -8.59
C THR A 145 10.77 31.65 -8.63
N GLU A 146 10.94 30.71 -9.55
CA GLU A 146 10.05 29.55 -9.68
C GLU A 146 10.37 28.47 -8.63
N LEU A 147 11.65 28.32 -8.25
CA LEU A 147 12.12 27.42 -7.21
C LEU A 147 11.63 27.81 -5.81
N GLU A 148 11.56 29.11 -5.49
CA GLU A 148 10.96 29.56 -4.23
C GLU A 148 9.48 29.23 -4.16
N SER A 149 8.75 29.39 -5.27
CA SER A 149 7.32 29.08 -5.32
C SER A 149 7.04 27.58 -5.09
N ILE A 150 7.85 26.71 -5.70
CA ILE A 150 7.77 25.25 -5.53
C ILE A 150 8.17 24.86 -4.10
N SER A 151 9.23 25.47 -3.56
CA SER A 151 9.70 25.23 -2.19
C SER A 151 8.66 25.66 -1.15
N LEU A 152 8.01 26.81 -1.33
CA LEU A 152 6.91 27.28 -0.49
C LEU A 152 5.68 26.38 -0.60
N GLN A 153 5.35 25.87 -1.80
CA GLN A 153 4.26 24.92 -1.97
C GLN A 153 4.54 23.57 -1.30
N LEU A 154 5.76 23.05 -1.42
CA LEU A 154 6.21 21.83 -0.75
C LEU A 154 6.20 22.02 0.77
N ALA A 155 6.75 23.14 1.28
CA ALA A 155 6.74 23.47 2.70
C ALA A 155 5.32 23.55 3.27
N LYS A 156 4.39 24.20 2.55
CA LYS A 156 2.95 24.24 2.91
C LYS A 156 2.29 22.86 2.90
N ARG A 157 2.72 21.96 2.01
CA ARG A 157 2.20 20.60 1.93
C ARG A 157 2.71 19.73 3.07
N PHE A 158 4.00 19.82 3.41
CA PHE A 158 4.60 19.11 4.52
C PHE A 158 4.13 19.63 5.88
N SER A 159 3.92 20.94 6.03
CA SER A 159 3.35 21.52 7.27
C SER A 159 1.95 20.98 7.54
N ARG A 160 1.12 20.85 6.49
CA ARG A 160 -0.23 20.29 6.58
C ARG A 160 -0.23 18.81 6.96
N VAL A 161 0.72 18.03 6.44
CA VAL A 161 0.92 16.62 6.85
C VAL A 161 1.36 16.53 8.32
N ARG A 162 2.31 17.37 8.75
CA ARG A 162 2.78 17.42 10.15
C ARG A 162 1.67 17.80 11.11
N GLU A 163 0.83 18.75 10.75
CA GLU A 163 -0.30 19.18 11.57
C GLU A 163 -1.40 18.12 11.66
N ASN A 164 -1.67 17.41 10.56
CA ASN A 164 -2.59 16.27 10.55
C ASN A 164 -2.06 15.11 11.41
N LEU A 165 -0.76 14.83 11.38
CA LEU A 165 -0.14 13.83 12.26
C LEU A 165 -0.25 14.21 13.74
N LYS A 166 -0.07 15.50 14.08
CA LYS A 166 -0.33 16.00 15.46
C LYS A 166 -1.79 15.80 15.88
N LYS A 167 -2.75 16.06 14.99
CA LYS A 167 -4.18 15.86 15.24
C LYS A 167 -4.53 14.38 15.45
N ILE A 168 -3.99 13.50 14.61
CA ILE A 168 -4.15 12.04 14.73
C ILE A 168 -3.53 11.56 16.03
N SER A 169 -2.30 11.96 16.34
CA SER A 169 -1.63 11.63 17.61
C SER A 169 -2.45 12.07 18.83
N LYS A 170 -3.00 13.29 18.81
CA LYS A 170 -3.85 13.79 19.91
C LYS A 170 -5.15 12.98 20.05
N LYS A 171 -5.78 12.57 18.94
CA LYS A 171 -6.95 11.67 18.95
C LYS A 171 -6.62 10.29 19.49
N VAL A 172 -5.50 9.70 19.04
CA VAL A 172 -5.04 8.38 19.51
C VAL A 172 -4.71 8.43 21.00
N SER A 173 -3.97 9.43 21.48
CA SER A 173 -3.69 9.59 22.91
C SER A 173 -4.96 9.89 23.73
N GLY A 174 -5.93 10.60 23.17
CA GLY A 174 -7.23 10.84 23.81
C GLY A 174 -8.06 9.55 23.94
N PHE A 175 -8.10 8.75 22.88
CA PHE A 175 -8.76 7.45 22.86
C PHE A 175 -8.14 6.48 23.87
N LEU A 176 -6.80 6.38 23.88
CA LEU A 176 -6.06 5.56 24.84
C LEU A 176 -6.33 6.02 26.29
N ARG A 177 -6.28 7.32 26.58
CA ARG A 177 -6.62 7.86 27.90
C ARG A 177 -8.05 7.53 28.33
N SER A 178 -9.03 7.68 27.42
CA SER A 178 -10.44 7.35 27.70
C SER A 178 -10.71 5.85 27.85
N SER A 179 -9.88 5.01 27.21
CA SER A 179 -9.98 3.55 27.29
C SER A 179 -9.31 3.01 28.55
N VAL A 180 -8.29 3.70 29.07
CA VAL A 180 -7.63 3.39 30.35
C VAL A 180 -8.49 3.82 31.54
N THR A 181 -9.21 4.94 31.47
CA THR A 181 -10.12 5.39 32.55
C THR A 181 -11.42 4.59 32.67
N LYS A 182 -11.80 3.81 31.65
CA LYS A 182 -13.02 2.99 31.66
C LYS A 182 -12.83 1.55 32.17
N ARG A 183 -11.61 1.12 32.48
CA ARG A 183 -11.32 -0.19 33.09
C ARG A 183 -11.05 -0.06 34.58
N GLU A 184 -12.06 0.33 35.35
CA GLU A 184 -12.17 -0.02 36.77
C GLU A 184 -13.33 -1.01 36.90
N ASP A 185 -13.13 -2.23 36.41
CA ASP A 185 -14.04 -3.33 36.75
C ASP A 185 -13.74 -3.71 38.21
N LYS A 186 -14.59 -3.22 39.13
CA LYS A 186 -14.65 -3.74 40.51
C LYS A 186 -15.09 -5.20 40.46
N ILE A 187 -14.14 -6.12 40.47
CA ILE A 187 -14.40 -7.53 40.73
C ILE A 187 -14.45 -7.70 42.25
N ASN A 188 -15.65 -7.92 42.79
CA ASN A 188 -15.84 -8.20 44.21
C ASN A 188 -15.71 -9.71 44.45
N VAL A 189 -14.62 -10.12 45.07
CA VAL A 189 -14.46 -11.45 45.67
C VAL A 189 -13.87 -11.23 47.06
N GLY A 190 -14.73 -11.33 48.08
CA GLY A 190 -14.45 -11.50 49.53
C GLY A 190 -13.19 -10.83 50.15
N ASP A 191 -13.41 -10.02 51.18
CA ASP A 191 -12.47 -9.52 52.22
C ASP A 191 -11.05 -9.06 51.83
N ILE A 192 -10.74 -8.89 50.55
CA ILE A 192 -9.45 -8.36 50.09
C ILE A 192 -9.72 -7.12 49.23
N VAL A 193 -9.42 -5.96 49.81
CA VAL A 193 -9.32 -4.70 49.05
C VAL A 193 -7.93 -4.65 48.43
N LEU A 194 -7.83 -4.91 47.12
CA LEU A 194 -6.62 -4.59 46.36
C LEU A 194 -6.67 -3.10 45.97
N ILE A 195 -5.93 -2.26 46.68
CA ILE A 195 -5.64 -0.90 46.22
C ILE A 195 -4.52 -1.00 45.18
N GLY A 196 -4.88 -0.92 43.90
CA GLY A 196 -3.91 -0.73 42.83
C GLY A 196 -3.33 0.68 42.93
N THR A 197 -2.15 0.84 43.50
CA THR A 197 -1.37 2.08 43.39
C THR A 197 -0.45 1.98 42.19
N ASP A 198 -0.57 2.93 41.27
CA ASP A 198 0.32 3.12 40.13
C ASP A 198 1.79 3.23 40.56
N ASP A 199 2.64 2.70 39.68
CA ASP A 199 4.08 2.94 39.51
C ASP A 199 5.11 2.43 40.55
N LYS A 200 6.02 1.60 40.00
CA LYS A 200 7.43 1.39 40.39
C LYS A 200 7.76 1.34 41.91
N LYS A 201 7.87 0.08 42.38
CA LYS A 201 8.60 -0.39 43.58
C LYS A 201 7.98 -0.07 44.96
N LYS A 202 7.30 -1.08 45.51
CA LYS A 202 7.43 -1.69 46.87
C LYS A 202 6.04 -2.10 47.38
N VAL A 203 5.84 -3.38 47.67
CA VAL A 203 4.77 -3.84 48.58
C VAL A 203 5.40 -4.77 49.60
N ALA A 204 5.33 -4.36 50.86
CA ALA A 204 5.64 -5.15 52.02
C ALA A 204 4.42 -6.00 52.37
N LEU A 205 4.67 -7.28 52.68
CA LEU A 205 3.68 -8.22 53.20
C LEU A 205 3.52 -7.96 54.70
N ALA A 206 2.30 -7.67 55.16
CA ALA A 206 1.93 -7.81 56.56
C ALA A 206 0.48 -8.27 56.65
N ALA A 207 0.30 -9.57 56.89
CA ALA A 207 -0.94 -10.16 57.32
C ALA A 207 -0.81 -10.57 58.79
N ARG A 208 -1.91 -10.42 59.54
CA ARG A 208 -2.17 -10.87 60.92
C ARG A 208 -1.50 -10.01 62.02
N GLU A 209 -2.16 -9.67 63.12
CA GLU A 209 -3.17 -10.43 63.87
C GLU A 209 -4.05 -9.50 64.74
N SER A 210 -5.27 -9.96 64.98
CA SER A 210 -6.28 -9.34 65.82
C SER A 210 -5.94 -9.41 67.33
N ALA A 211 -6.57 -8.51 68.08
CA ALA A 211 -6.87 -8.58 69.52
C ALA A 211 -5.81 -8.09 70.53
N GLY A 212 -6.14 -6.96 71.17
CA GLY A 212 -6.17 -6.92 72.63
C GLY A 212 -4.91 -6.52 73.40
N THR A 213 -5.06 -5.43 74.16
CA THR A 213 -4.75 -5.40 75.60
C THR A 213 -3.32 -4.96 76.03
N LEU A 214 -3.29 -3.85 76.78
CA LEU A 214 -2.37 -3.49 77.88
C LEU A 214 -0.87 -3.21 77.57
N SER A 215 -0.52 -1.93 77.72
CA SER A 215 0.32 -1.40 78.82
C SER A 215 1.68 -2.04 79.14
N ARG A 216 2.67 -1.14 79.31
CA ARG A 216 3.91 -1.18 80.13
C ARG A 216 5.20 -1.68 79.48
N LYS A 217 6.19 -0.78 79.60
CA LYS A 217 7.57 -0.99 80.14
C LYS A 217 8.49 -1.82 79.23
N ARG A 218 9.82 -1.70 79.25
CA ARG A 218 10.83 -0.83 79.87
C ARG A 218 12.16 -1.53 79.51
N TRP A 219 13.17 -0.75 79.09
CA TRP A 219 14.61 -0.98 79.27
C TRP A 219 15.40 -1.97 78.38
N ASN A 220 16.38 -1.35 77.70
CA ASN A 220 17.85 -1.54 77.79
C ASN A 220 18.59 -2.77 77.26
N HIS A 221 19.69 -2.42 76.56
CA HIS A 221 21.10 -2.80 76.78
C HIS A 221 21.82 -3.71 75.78
N GLN A 222 23.06 -3.26 75.48
CA GLN A 222 24.30 -3.97 75.08
C GLN A 222 24.38 -4.60 73.67
N THR A 223 25.20 -4.10 72.72
CA THR A 223 26.69 -4.07 72.50
C THR A 223 27.29 -5.35 71.87
N CYS A 224 28.38 -5.10 71.13
CA CYS A 224 29.39 -6.02 70.56
C CYS A 224 28.98 -6.63 69.20
N GLU A 225 29.84 -6.73 68.17
CA GLU A 225 31.27 -7.03 68.20
C GLU A 225 31.94 -6.72 66.84
N THR A 226 33.22 -6.34 66.88
CA THR A 226 34.21 -6.41 65.78
C THR A 226 35.25 -7.47 66.16
N ALA A 227 35.59 -8.41 65.26
CA ALA A 227 36.92 -9.02 65.08
C ALA A 227 36.89 -10.16 64.05
N ASN A 228 37.51 -9.97 62.89
CA ASN A 228 38.74 -10.65 62.45
C ASN A 228 39.06 -10.28 60.99
#